data_AF-A0A7S3H5Z5-F1
#
_entry.id   AF-A0A7S3H5Z5-F1
#
_cell.length_a   1.000
_cell.length_b   1.000
_cell.length_c   1.000
_cell.angle_alpha   90.00
_cell.angle_beta   90.00
_cell.angle_gamma   90.00
#
_symmetry.space_group_name_H-M   'P 1'
#
loop_
_entity.id
_entity.type
_entity.pdbx_description
1 polymer ?
#
loop_
_entity_poly.entity_id
_entity_poly.type
_entity_poly.pdbx_seq_one_letter_code
_entity_poly.pdbx_strand_id
1 'polypeptide(L)'
;IFKQVDGFAYVAVSDTSVSCVSVGLKAGCKAYTDLNGQDYLFYYPNDDTVQYLYETYPDQISPIVGVTDEHFIVWMKTSSLPTFRKLYGRIEGNFNKGDRLVFDIIANFEVDSFDATKTLVISNLGGMGGRNTFLGMAFTTIGSLCMVFGFVLLGKAYQAELTEYFNPTN
;
A
#
# COMPACT_ATOMS: atom_id res chain seq x y z
N ILE A 1 1.96 -7.69 11.84
CA ILE A 1 0.78 -6.90 12.27
C ILE A 1 1.33 -5.71 13.04
N PHE A 2 1.03 -4.49 12.61
CA PHE A 2 1.41 -3.30 13.35
C PHE A 2 0.52 -3.25 14.59
N LYS A 3 1.14 -3.22 15.77
CA LYS A 3 0.46 -3.13 17.05
C LYS A 3 1.18 -2.08 17.90
N GLN A 4 0.43 -1.41 18.76
CA GLN A 4 1.03 -0.60 19.81
C GLN A 4 1.77 -1.46 20.82
N VAL A 5 2.59 -0.80 21.63
CA VAL A 5 3.37 -1.44 22.69
C VAL A 5 2.46 -2.07 23.73
N ASP A 6 2.92 -3.18 24.30
CA ASP A 6 2.15 -3.90 25.30
C ASP A 6 2.02 -3.04 26.58
N GLY A 7 0.78 -2.80 27.01
CA GLY A 7 0.48 -1.91 28.13
C GLY A 7 0.12 -0.47 27.75
N PHE A 8 0.08 -0.15 26.45
CA PHE A 8 -0.59 1.06 25.96
C PHE A 8 -2.09 1.00 26.23
N ALA A 9 -2.66 2.10 26.71
CA ALA A 9 -4.09 2.24 26.95
C ALA A 9 -4.54 3.68 26.67
N TYR A 10 -5.76 3.85 26.18
CA TYR A 10 -6.37 5.16 25.96
C TYR A 10 -7.87 5.14 26.23
N VAL A 11 -8.44 6.29 26.57
CA VAL A 11 -9.86 6.48 26.79
C VAL A 11 -10.30 7.83 26.22
N ALA A 12 -11.42 7.85 25.51
CA ALA A 12 -12.05 9.09 25.06
C ALA A 12 -12.74 9.79 26.25
N VAL A 13 -12.48 11.08 26.42
CA VAL A 13 -13.02 11.89 27.52
C VAL A 13 -13.73 13.12 26.98
N SER A 14 -14.66 13.67 27.77
CA SER A 14 -15.33 14.93 27.45
C SER A 14 -14.53 16.17 27.89
N ASP A 15 -13.58 15.99 28.80
CA ASP A 15 -12.69 17.04 29.30
C ASP A 15 -11.34 16.40 29.67
N THR A 16 -10.25 17.04 29.28
CA THR A 16 -8.87 16.62 29.57
C THR A 16 -8.43 16.91 31.00
N SER A 17 -9.22 17.67 31.77
CA SER A 17 -8.96 17.97 33.18
C SER A 17 -9.18 16.78 34.13
N VAL A 18 -9.75 15.68 33.64
CA VAL A 18 -10.07 14.49 34.42
C VAL A 18 -8.79 13.71 34.78
N SER A 19 -8.69 13.25 36.03
CA SER A 19 -7.51 12.52 36.49
C SER A 19 -7.38 11.14 35.83
N CYS A 20 -6.17 10.75 35.41
CA CYS A 20 -5.88 9.46 34.75
C CYS A 20 -6.48 8.26 35.51
N VAL A 21 -6.30 8.25 36.83
CA VAL A 21 -6.71 7.14 37.70
C VAL A 21 -8.24 7.02 37.77
N SER A 22 -8.97 8.13 37.69
CA SER A 22 -10.44 8.11 37.68
C SER A 22 -11.04 7.51 36.40
N VAL A 23 -10.25 7.47 35.32
CA VAL A 23 -10.65 6.90 34.02
C VAL A 23 -10.06 5.48 33.84
N GLY A 24 -9.45 4.91 34.89
CA GLY A 24 -8.87 3.56 34.85
C GLY A 24 -7.51 3.48 34.13
N LEU A 25 -6.88 4.62 33.84
CA LEU A 25 -5.52 4.70 33.29
C LEU A 25 -4.49 4.76 34.43
N LYS A 26 -3.26 4.33 34.14
CA LYS A 26 -2.14 4.45 35.07
C LYS A 26 -1.77 5.93 35.29
N ALA A 27 -1.13 6.23 36.42
CA ALA A 27 -0.60 7.57 36.69
C ALA A 27 0.43 7.97 35.62
N GLY A 28 0.44 9.26 35.22
CA GLY A 28 1.30 9.77 34.15
C GLY A 28 0.69 9.71 32.74
N CYS A 29 -0.64 9.64 32.63
CA CYS A 29 -1.29 9.77 31.32
C CYS A 29 -1.13 11.18 30.73
N LYS A 30 -1.12 11.27 29.41
CA LYS A 30 -1.07 12.50 28.63
C LYS A 30 -2.42 12.73 27.94
N ALA A 31 -2.73 13.99 27.64
CA ALA A 31 -3.92 14.38 26.91
C ALA A 31 -3.60 14.61 25.42
N TYR A 32 -4.52 14.22 24.54
CA TYR A 32 -4.45 14.48 23.11
C TYR A 32 -5.84 14.83 22.57
N THR A 33 -5.91 15.86 21.74
CA THR A 33 -7.13 16.28 21.05
C THR A 33 -6.98 15.96 19.57
N ASP A 34 -7.92 15.21 19.02
CA ASP A 34 -7.92 14.85 17.61
C ASP A 34 -8.40 15.99 16.70
N LEU A 35 -8.17 15.86 15.39
CA LEU A 35 -8.62 16.81 14.37
C LEU A 35 -10.15 17.04 14.37
N ASN A 36 -10.90 16.06 14.87
CA ASN A 36 -12.36 16.13 15.02
C ASN A 36 -12.81 16.84 16.32
N GLY A 37 -11.88 17.32 17.15
CA GLY A 37 -12.16 17.95 18.45
C GLY A 37 -12.54 16.97 19.56
N GLN A 38 -12.26 15.67 19.38
CA GLN A 38 -12.45 14.66 20.42
C GLN A 38 -11.20 14.57 21.30
N ASP A 39 -11.40 14.67 22.61
CA ASP A 39 -10.34 14.56 23.60
C ASP A 39 -10.10 13.13 24.05
N TYR A 40 -8.84 12.79 24.27
CA TYR A 40 -8.38 11.49 24.72
C TYR A 40 -7.36 11.64 25.84
N LEU A 41 -7.44 10.75 26.83
CA LEU A 41 -6.37 10.49 27.77
C LEU A 41 -5.71 9.17 27.40
N PHE A 42 -4.38 9.16 27.31
CA PHE A 42 -3.62 7.97 26.92
C PHE A 42 -2.38 7.78 27.78
N TYR A 43 -1.96 6.52 27.91
CA TYR A 43 -0.81 6.10 28.70
C TYR A 43 0.09 5.21 27.85
N TYR A 44 1.36 5.60 27.75
CA TYR A 44 2.43 4.77 27.20
C TYR A 44 3.31 4.24 28.33
N PRO A 45 3.65 2.94 28.33
CA PRO A 45 4.59 2.37 29.29
C PRO A 45 6.03 2.87 29.02
N ASN A 46 6.91 2.87 30.02
CA ASN A 46 8.36 3.11 29.85
C ASN A 46 8.76 4.45 29.17
N ASP A 47 7.89 5.46 29.22
CA ASP A 47 8.07 6.78 28.60
C ASP A 47 9.39 7.49 29.01
N ASP A 48 9.94 7.16 30.18
CA ASP A 48 11.24 7.69 30.65
C ASP A 48 12.47 7.09 29.94
N THR A 49 12.31 5.92 29.31
CA THR A 49 13.43 5.12 28.76
C THR A 49 13.41 4.98 27.25
N VAL A 50 12.25 5.22 26.62
CA VAL A 50 12.09 5.10 25.18
C VAL A 50 11.41 6.34 24.65
N GLN A 51 11.84 6.77 23.46
CA GLN A 51 11.19 7.86 22.75
C GLN A 51 10.21 7.27 21.73
N TYR A 52 8.96 7.70 21.82
CA TYR A 52 7.91 7.21 20.91
C TYR A 52 7.80 8.07 19.65
N LEU A 53 7.32 7.43 18.58
CA LEU A 53 7.18 8.09 17.27
C LEU A 53 6.27 9.33 17.31
N TYR A 54 5.19 9.30 18.09
CA TYR A 54 4.28 10.44 18.25
C TYR A 54 4.94 11.62 18.97
N GLU A 55 5.99 11.37 19.75
CA GLU A 55 6.74 12.43 20.46
C GLU A 55 7.75 13.10 19.53
N THR A 56 8.38 12.31 18.66
CA THR A 56 9.31 12.81 17.65
C THR A 56 8.58 13.53 16.51
N TYR A 57 7.41 13.04 16.11
CA TYR A 57 6.63 13.55 14.97
C TYR A 57 5.16 13.79 15.34
N PRO A 58 4.87 14.72 16.26
CA PRO A 58 3.52 14.96 16.77
C PRO A 58 2.54 15.44 15.69
N ASP A 59 3.02 16.16 14.68
CA ASP A 59 2.19 16.67 13.58
C ASP A 59 1.80 15.58 12.56
N GLN A 60 2.49 14.43 12.57
CA GLN A 60 2.32 13.38 11.57
C GLN A 60 1.74 12.09 12.15
N ILE A 61 2.01 11.82 13.43
CA ILE A 61 1.68 10.54 14.07
C ILE A 61 0.85 10.81 15.32
N SER A 62 -0.43 10.46 15.28
CA SER A 62 -1.30 10.51 16.46
C SER A 62 -0.83 9.51 17.53
N PRO A 63 -0.83 9.87 18.82
CA PRO A 63 -0.54 8.92 19.90
C PRO A 63 -1.60 7.80 20.02
N ILE A 64 -2.82 8.04 19.55
CA ILE A 64 -3.94 7.11 19.73
C ILE A 64 -3.95 6.03 18.66
N VAL A 65 -3.90 6.43 17.39
CA VAL A 65 -3.87 5.49 16.26
C VAL A 65 -2.44 5.02 16.02
N GLY A 66 -1.49 5.96 16.03
CA GLY A 66 -0.06 5.71 15.94
C GLY A 66 0.30 4.79 14.78
N VAL A 67 1.03 3.72 15.10
CA VAL A 67 1.52 2.74 14.11
C VAL A 67 0.40 1.88 13.49
N THR A 68 -0.81 1.93 14.02
CA THR A 68 -1.97 1.19 13.47
C THR A 68 -2.68 1.95 12.36
N ASP A 69 -2.25 3.19 12.09
CA ASP A 69 -2.76 4.02 11.01
C ASP A 69 -2.52 3.39 9.63
N GLU A 70 -3.54 3.38 8.78
CA GLU A 70 -3.47 2.72 7.47
C GLU A 70 -2.48 3.40 6.51
N HIS A 71 -2.40 4.74 6.52
CA HIS A 71 -1.45 5.49 5.70
C HIS A 71 -0.03 5.26 6.17
N PHE A 72 0.18 5.23 7.49
CA PHE A 72 1.48 4.88 8.08
C PHE A 72 1.91 3.48 7.67
N ILE A 73 1.03 2.48 7.78
CA ILE A 73 1.31 1.09 7.39
C ILE A 73 1.70 0.99 5.91
N VAL A 74 0.97 1.69 5.03
CA VAL A 74 1.27 1.72 3.59
C VAL A 74 2.64 2.37 3.33
N TRP A 75 2.99 3.40 4.09
CA TRP A 75 4.27 4.09 3.98
C TRP A 75 5.44 3.22 4.43
N MET A 76 5.29 2.53 5.57
CA MET A 76 6.33 1.66 6.13
C MET A 76 6.63 0.42 5.27
N LYS A 77 5.73 0.02 4.39
CA LYS A 77 5.98 -1.05 3.42
C LYS A 77 6.97 -0.55 2.37
N THR A 78 8.24 -0.95 2.42
CA THR A 78 9.25 -0.46 1.47
C THR A 78 8.91 -0.82 0.02
N SER A 79 9.18 0.11 -0.90
CA SER A 79 9.02 -0.11 -2.34
C SER A 79 10.35 -0.58 -2.94
N SER A 80 10.31 -1.54 -3.87
CA SER A 80 11.52 -2.06 -4.51
C SER A 80 12.06 -1.21 -5.66
N LEU A 81 11.24 -0.30 -6.21
CA LEU A 81 11.59 0.54 -7.36
C LEU A 81 11.57 2.03 -6.97
N PRO A 82 12.37 2.88 -7.64
CA PRO A 82 12.40 4.32 -7.39
C PRO A 82 11.08 5.00 -7.77
N THR A 83 10.42 4.50 -8.82
CA THR A 83 9.06 4.90 -9.17
C THR A 83 8.08 3.94 -8.52
N PHE A 84 7.35 4.42 -7.51
CA PHE A 84 6.40 3.61 -6.78
C PHE A 84 5.07 4.33 -6.59
N ARG A 85 4.05 3.53 -6.27
CA ARG A 85 2.70 4.02 -5.97
C ARG A 85 2.30 3.50 -4.60
N LYS A 86 1.68 4.35 -3.81
CA LYS A 86 1.12 4.04 -2.51
C LYS A 86 -0.38 4.26 -2.56
N LEU A 87 -1.14 3.32 -1.98
CA LEU A 87 -2.58 3.47 -1.87
C LEU A 87 -2.86 4.50 -0.78
N TYR A 88 -3.50 5.61 -1.14
CA TYR A 88 -3.95 6.60 -0.18
C TYR A 88 -5.39 6.31 0.29
N GLY A 89 -6.25 5.80 -0.58
CA GLY A 89 -7.60 5.45 -0.22
C GLY A 89 -8.36 4.79 -1.37
N ARG A 90 -9.53 4.26 -1.05
CA ARG A 90 -10.47 3.68 -2.01
C ARG A 90 -11.79 4.42 -1.88
N ILE A 91 -12.35 4.83 -3.01
CA ILE A 91 -13.70 5.38 -3.05
C ILE A 91 -14.62 4.28 -3.58
N GLU A 92 -15.59 3.88 -2.76
CA GLU A 92 -16.60 2.90 -3.13
C GLU A 92 -17.83 3.62 -3.67
N GLY A 93 -18.20 3.34 -4.91
CA GLY A 93 -19.33 4.00 -5.56
C GLY A 93 -19.37 3.72 -7.06
N ASN A 94 -20.56 3.90 -7.65
CA ASN A 94 -20.73 3.87 -9.09
C ASN A 94 -20.46 5.26 -9.65
N PHE A 95 -19.34 5.41 -10.35
CA PHE A 95 -18.99 6.66 -11.05
C PHE A 95 -19.46 6.60 -12.49
N ASN A 96 -20.28 7.55 -12.88
CA ASN A 96 -20.74 7.72 -14.25
C ASN A 96 -19.88 8.74 -14.99
N LYS A 97 -19.92 8.64 -16.32
CA LYS A 97 -19.27 9.64 -17.17
C LYS A 97 -19.92 11.01 -16.93
N GLY A 98 -19.13 11.98 -16.48
CA GLY A 98 -19.59 13.33 -16.19
C GLY A 98 -19.59 13.69 -14.71
N ASP A 99 -19.39 12.70 -13.83
CA ASP A 99 -19.25 12.95 -12.40
C ASP A 99 -17.97 13.76 -12.12
N ARG A 100 -18.08 14.75 -11.22
CA ARG A 100 -16.97 15.63 -10.86
C ARG A 100 -16.41 15.21 -9.50
N LEU A 101 -15.17 14.75 -9.51
CA LEU A 101 -14.39 14.52 -8.30
C LEU A 101 -13.53 15.75 -8.01
N VAL A 102 -13.62 16.28 -6.79
CA VAL A 102 -12.81 17.41 -6.32
C VAL A 102 -11.95 16.90 -5.17
N PHE A 103 -10.64 17.07 -5.30
CA PHE A 103 -9.67 16.71 -4.28
C PHE A 103 -9.03 17.99 -3.78
N ASP A 104 -9.13 18.23 -2.48
CA ASP A 104 -8.34 19.26 -1.81
C ASP A 104 -7.06 18.61 -1.29
N ILE A 105 -5.91 19.12 -1.72
CA ILE A 105 -4.61 18.48 -1.48
C ILE A 105 -3.67 19.50 -0.85
N ILE A 106 -3.23 19.20 0.36
CA ILE A 106 -2.22 20.00 1.07
C ILE A 106 -0.85 19.37 0.83
N ALA A 107 0.05 20.15 0.23
CA ALA A 107 1.36 19.70 -0.22
C ALA A 107 2.44 19.80 0.86
N ASN A 108 2.36 18.96 1.92
CA ASN A 108 3.30 19.02 3.05
C ASN A 108 4.70 18.44 2.77
N PHE A 109 4.83 17.55 1.79
CA PHE A 109 6.11 16.90 1.46
C PHE A 109 6.81 17.61 0.29
N GLU A 110 7.96 18.22 0.55
CA GLU A 110 8.80 18.87 -0.46
C GLU A 110 9.61 17.84 -1.25
N VAL A 111 9.52 17.90 -2.58
CA VAL A 111 10.15 16.95 -3.50
C VAL A 111 11.18 17.60 -4.43
N ASP A 112 11.17 18.93 -4.52
CA ASP A 112 11.99 19.70 -5.46
C ASP A 112 13.48 19.60 -5.12
N SER A 113 13.82 19.48 -3.83
CA SER A 113 15.19 19.29 -3.35
C SER A 113 15.84 17.98 -3.81
N PHE A 114 15.06 17.00 -4.26
CA PHE A 114 15.53 15.69 -4.72
C PHE A 114 15.22 15.44 -6.21
N ASP A 115 14.83 16.47 -6.96
CA ASP A 115 14.40 16.38 -8.37
C ASP A 115 13.33 15.28 -8.59
N ALA A 116 12.42 15.15 -7.61
CA ALA A 116 11.38 14.13 -7.60
C ALA A 116 10.02 14.73 -7.97
N THR A 117 9.13 13.89 -8.50
CA THR A 117 7.77 14.28 -8.85
C THR A 117 6.74 13.51 -8.03
N LYS A 118 5.69 14.21 -7.58
CA LYS A 118 4.53 13.63 -6.90
C LYS A 118 3.29 13.77 -7.77
N THR A 119 2.47 12.73 -7.85
CA THR A 119 1.28 12.72 -8.70
C THR A 119 0.17 11.92 -8.03
N LEU A 120 -1.04 12.47 -8.01
CA LEU A 120 -2.25 11.74 -7.61
C LEU A 120 -2.75 10.94 -8.82
N VAL A 121 -2.83 9.61 -8.66
CA VAL A 121 -3.29 8.71 -9.72
C VAL A 121 -4.59 8.06 -9.30
N ILE A 122 -5.64 8.24 -10.10
CA ILE A 122 -6.93 7.59 -9.92
C ILE A 122 -6.97 6.39 -10.86
N SER A 123 -7.26 5.21 -10.31
CA SER A 123 -7.35 3.97 -11.08
C SER A 123 -8.48 3.10 -10.58
N ASN A 124 -9.20 2.48 -11.52
CA ASN A 124 -10.13 1.40 -11.20
C ASN A 124 -9.40 0.05 -11.17
N LEU A 125 -9.84 -0.84 -10.29
CA LEU A 125 -9.33 -2.20 -10.17
C LEU A 125 -10.28 -3.14 -10.94
N GLY A 126 -9.75 -3.82 -11.96
CA GLY A 126 -10.46 -4.92 -12.62
C GLY A 126 -10.25 -6.24 -11.88
N GLY A 127 -10.88 -7.31 -12.35
CA GLY A 127 -10.72 -8.65 -11.76
C GLY A 127 -9.27 -9.17 -11.75
N MET A 128 -8.42 -8.72 -12.68
CA MET A 128 -6.98 -9.02 -12.72
C MET A 128 -6.11 -7.94 -12.06
N GLY A 129 -6.71 -7.04 -11.27
CA GLY A 129 -6.03 -5.92 -10.63
C GLY A 129 -5.95 -4.66 -11.49
N GLY A 130 -4.89 -3.88 -11.31
CA GLY A 130 -4.65 -2.65 -12.07
C GLY A 130 -4.19 -2.91 -13.51
N ARG A 131 -4.16 -1.86 -14.34
CA ARG A 131 -3.73 -1.96 -15.73
C ARG A 131 -2.25 -2.39 -15.83
N ASN A 132 -2.02 -3.64 -16.25
CA ASN A 132 -0.68 -4.20 -16.45
C ASN A 132 -0.56 -4.87 -17.84
N THR A 133 0.02 -4.15 -18.81
CA THR A 133 0.22 -4.66 -20.18
C THR A 133 1.45 -5.56 -20.31
N PHE A 134 2.38 -5.53 -19.35
CA PHE A 134 3.61 -6.32 -19.40
C PHE A 134 3.31 -7.82 -19.42
N LEU A 135 2.40 -8.26 -18.55
CA LEU A 135 2.05 -9.67 -18.43
C LEU A 135 1.42 -10.22 -19.71
N GLY A 136 0.51 -9.45 -20.32
CA GLY A 136 -0.12 -9.82 -21.59
C GLY A 136 0.89 -9.92 -22.74
N MET A 137 1.82 -8.95 -22.83
CA MET A 137 2.89 -9.00 -23.83
C MET A 137 3.82 -10.19 -23.59
N ALA A 138 4.24 -10.46 -22.36
CA ALA A 138 5.12 -11.58 -22.02
C ALA A 138 4.52 -12.94 -22.39
N PHE A 139 3.23 -13.16 -22.10
CA PHE A 139 2.57 -14.40 -22.50
C PHE A 139 2.41 -14.52 -24.02
N THR A 140 2.10 -13.41 -24.70
CA THR A 140 1.96 -13.40 -26.16
C THR A 140 3.29 -13.70 -26.85
N THR A 141 4.40 -13.12 -26.38
CA THR A 141 5.73 -13.36 -26.96
C THR A 141 6.18 -14.80 -26.75
N ILE A 142 6.05 -15.34 -25.53
CA ILE A 142 6.41 -16.72 -25.23
C ILE A 142 5.52 -17.70 -26.03
N GLY A 143 4.21 -17.45 -26.09
CA GLY A 143 3.28 -18.26 -26.87
C GLY A 143 3.62 -18.28 -28.36
N SER A 144 3.94 -17.11 -28.93
CA SER A 144 4.37 -17.01 -30.33
C SER A 144 5.66 -17.78 -30.62
N LEU A 145 6.62 -17.74 -29.69
CA LEU A 145 7.89 -18.46 -29.81
C LEU A 145 7.68 -19.98 -29.78
N CYS A 146 6.85 -20.47 -28.85
CA CYS A 146 6.49 -21.88 -28.77
C CYS A 146 5.75 -22.38 -30.02
N MET A 147 4.88 -21.55 -30.60
CA MET A 147 4.15 -21.88 -31.82
C MET A 147 5.10 -22.05 -33.02
N VAL A 148 6.09 -21.16 -33.15
CA VAL A 148 7.12 -21.28 -34.19
C VAL A 148 7.93 -22.56 -34.02
N PHE A 149 8.38 -22.87 -32.80
CA PHE A 149 9.09 -24.13 -32.54
C PHE A 149 8.22 -25.36 -32.83
N GLY A 150 6.93 -25.32 -32.51
CA GLY A 150 5.98 -26.39 -32.84
C GLY A 150 5.93 -26.68 -34.34
N PHE A 151 5.80 -25.66 -35.18
CA PHE A 151 5.79 -25.83 -36.64
C PHE A 151 7.11 -26.35 -37.19
N VAL A 152 8.25 -25.88 -36.67
CA VAL A 152 9.57 -26.36 -37.09
C VAL A 152 9.75 -27.84 -36.76
N LEU A 153 9.39 -28.25 -35.54
CA LEU A 153 9.49 -29.65 -35.13
C LEU A 153 8.54 -30.56 -35.91
N LEU A 154 7.30 -30.13 -36.14
CA LEU A 154 6.34 -30.84 -36.99
C LEU A 154 6.83 -30.97 -38.44
N GLY A 155 7.36 -29.89 -39.02
CA GLY A 155 7.93 -29.93 -40.37
C GLY A 155 9.12 -30.87 -40.47
N LYS A 156 9.99 -30.93 -39.45
CA LYS A 156 11.09 -31.89 -39.38
C LYS A 156 10.61 -33.33 -39.26
N ALA A 157 9.59 -33.58 -38.43
CA ALA A 157 8.99 -34.90 -38.30
C ALA A 157 8.35 -35.37 -39.61
N TYR A 158 7.61 -34.50 -40.29
CA TYR A 158 6.99 -34.81 -41.58
C TYR A 158 8.02 -35.06 -42.69
N GLN A 159 9.12 -34.29 -42.71
CA GLN A 159 10.23 -34.59 -43.61
C GLN A 159 10.83 -35.97 -43.33
N ALA A 160 11.00 -36.35 -42.06
CA ALA A 160 11.52 -37.68 -41.71
C ALA A 160 10.61 -38.81 -42.23
N GLU A 161 9.29 -38.70 -42.03
CA GLU A 161 8.31 -39.66 -42.58
C GLU A 161 8.36 -39.75 -44.11
N LEU A 162 8.43 -38.61 -44.80
CA LEU A 162 8.56 -38.59 -46.26
C LEU A 162 9.87 -39.23 -46.73
N THR A 163 10.95 -39.04 -45.99
CA THR A 163 12.25 -39.63 -46.33
C THR A 163 12.21 -41.15 -46.23
N GLU A 164 11.49 -41.68 -45.24
CA GLU A 164 11.26 -43.12 -45.05
C GLU A 164 10.30 -43.71 -46.10
N TYR A 165 9.26 -42.97 -46.50
CA TYR A 165 8.32 -43.39 -47.55
C TYR A 165 8.97 -43.45 -48.95
N PHE A 166 9.82 -42.47 -49.31
CA PHE A 166 10.45 -42.39 -50.62
C PHE A 166 11.76 -43.18 -50.74
N ASN A 167 12.39 -43.55 -49.63
CA ASN A 167 13.57 -44.41 -49.61
C ASN A 167 13.41 -45.49 -48.52
N PRO A 168 12.47 -46.43 -48.70
CA PRO A 168 12.43 -47.61 -47.85
C PRO A 168 13.73 -48.35 -48.10
N THR A 169 14.63 -48.39 -47.12
CA THR A 169 15.83 -49.21 -47.21
C THR A 169 15.43 -50.63 -47.61
N ASN A 170 16.04 -51.15 -48.68
CA ASN A 170 15.95 -52.55 -49.12
C ASN A 170 16.02 -53.53 -47.95
#